data_AF-A0A3M4SNF2-F1
#
_entry.id   AF-A0A3M4SNF2-F1
#
_cell.length_a   1.000
_cell.length_b   1.000
_cell.length_c   1.000
_cell.angle_alpha   90.00
_cell.angle_beta   90.00
_cell.angle_gamma   90.00
#
_symmetry.space_group_name_H-M   'P 1'
#
loop_
_entity.id
_entity.type
_entity.pdbx_description
1 polymer ?
#
loop_
_entity_poly.entity_id
_entity_poly.type
_entity_poly.pdbx_seq_one_letter_code
_entity_poly.pdbx_strand_id
1 'polypeptide(L)' 'MHAPAPQILIQRMAETHLEGVTALYNEPAVCRQVLQMPYQSIEVWRKRLAASTERHVKLVALSGGEVIGSLGLEQYSRS' A
#
# COMPACT_ATOMS: atom_id res chain seq x y z
N MET A 1 9.08 -13.18 -30.32
CA MET A 1 9.01 -11.75 -29.96
C MET A 1 9.00 -11.68 -28.44
N HIS A 2 9.94 -10.97 -27.81
CA HIS A 2 9.96 -10.84 -26.35
C HIS A 2 8.95 -9.77 -25.95
N ALA A 3 8.00 -10.09 -25.09
CA ALA A 3 7.15 -9.05 -24.51
C ALA A 3 8.05 -8.09 -23.70
N PRO A 4 7.81 -6.77 -23.76
CA PRO A 4 8.54 -5.83 -22.90
C PRO A 4 8.32 -6.21 -21.44
N ALA A 5 9.35 -6.04 -20.62
CA ALA A 5 9.24 -6.31 -19.19
C ALA A 5 8.08 -5.48 -18.59
N PRO A 6 7.30 -6.06 -17.65
CA PRO A 6 6.17 -5.35 -17.06
C PRO A 6 6.66 -4.09 -16.34
N GLN A 7 6.06 -2.95 -16.68
CA GLN A 7 6.39 -1.68 -16.06
C GLN A 7 5.75 -1.60 -14.67
N ILE A 8 6.58 -1.49 -13.64
CA ILE A 8 6.14 -1.25 -12.26
C ILE A 8 6.36 0.22 -11.93
N LEU A 9 5.29 0.93 -11.60
CA LEU A 9 5.34 2.32 -11.16
C LEU A 9 5.28 2.38 -9.64
N ILE A 10 6.19 3.13 -9.01
CA ILE A 10 6.13 3.41 -7.57
C ILE A 10 5.56 4.80 -7.36
N GLN A 11 4.49 4.90 -6.59
CA GLN A 11 3.81 6.17 -6.32
C GLN A 11 3.58 6.37 -4.83
N ARG A 12 3.43 7.63 -4.42
CA ARG A 12 2.92 7.96 -3.08
C ARG A 12 1.49 7.45 -2.96
N MET A 13 1.18 6.75 -1.87
CA MET A 13 -0.18 6.31 -1.56
C MET A 13 -1.11 7.53 -1.43
N ALA A 14 -2.31 7.42 -1.99
CA ALA A 14 -3.30 8.47 -2.11
C ALA A 14 -4.70 7.84 -2.09
N GLU A 15 -5.75 8.65 -2.05
CA GLU A 15 -7.15 8.20 -1.98
C GLU A 15 -7.51 7.21 -3.09
N THR A 16 -7.02 7.44 -4.31
CA THR A 16 -7.23 6.58 -5.49
C THR A 16 -6.67 5.16 -5.35
N HIS A 17 -5.78 4.93 -4.39
CA HIS A 17 -5.14 3.63 -4.17
C HIS A 17 -5.81 2.80 -3.09
N LEU A 18 -6.75 3.37 -2.32
CA LEU A 18 -7.26 2.73 -1.10
C LEU A 18 -8.02 1.43 -1.36
N GLU A 19 -8.77 1.34 -2.47
CA GLU A 19 -9.44 0.10 -2.86
C GLU A 19 -8.43 -1.02 -3.11
N GLY A 20 -7.39 -0.75 -3.90
CA GLY A 20 -6.32 -1.71 -4.19
C GLY A 20 -5.51 -2.11 -2.95
N VAL A 21 -5.17 -1.16 -2.08
CA VAL A 21 -4.48 -1.46 -0.80
C VAL A 21 -5.35 -2.30 0.13
N THR A 22 -6.66 -2.03 0.16
CA THR A 22 -7.61 -2.82 0.95
C THR A 22 -7.69 -4.24 0.44
N ALA A 23 -7.82 -4.43 -0.88
CA ALA A 23 -7.83 -5.75 -1.51
C ALA A 23 -6.51 -6.50 -1.24
N LEU A 24 -5.36 -5.83 -1.43
CA LEU A 24 -4.03 -6.40 -1.21
C LEU A 24 -3.86 -6.99 0.19
N TYR A 25 -4.23 -6.25 1.24
CA TYR A 25 -4.09 -6.74 2.62
C TYR A 25 -5.25 -7.63 3.10
N ASN A 26 -6.35 -7.71 2.35
CA ASN A 26 -7.40 -8.71 2.57
C ASN A 26 -7.09 -10.06 1.89
N GLU A 27 -6.08 -10.11 1.02
CA GLU A 27 -5.61 -11.37 0.45
C GLU A 27 -4.89 -12.20 1.56
N PRO A 28 -5.35 -13.43 1.88
CA PRO A 28 -4.81 -14.21 2.99
C PRO A 28 -3.33 -14.57 2.91
N ALA A 29 -2.81 -14.85 1.71
CA ALA A 29 -1.40 -15.12 1.48
C ALA A 29 -0.49 -13.90 1.67
N VAL A 30 -0.98 -12.69 1.42
CA VAL A 30 -0.29 -11.43 1.77
C VAL A 30 -0.42 -11.15 3.27
N CYS A 31 -1.65 -11.17 3.79
CA CYS A 31 -1.97 -10.82 5.16
C CYS A 31 -1.19 -11.66 6.19
N ARG A 32 -1.03 -12.97 5.95
CA ARG A 32 -0.34 -13.89 6.87
C ARG A 32 1.16 -13.63 7.05
N GLN A 33 1.77 -12.79 6.20
CA GLN A 33 3.20 -12.47 6.25
C GLN A 33 3.49 -11.14 6.96
N VAL A 34 2.46 -10.44 7.42
CA VAL A 34 2.55 -9.13 8.04
C VAL A 34 1.63 -9.07 9.26
N LEU A 35 1.69 -7.98 10.02
CA LEU A 35 0.84 -7.75 11.19
C LEU A 35 -0.51 -7.11 10.83
N GLN A 36 -0.93 -7.19 9.57
CA GLN A 36 -2.27 -6.74 9.18
C GLN A 36 -3.30 -7.79 9.60
N MET A 37 -4.48 -7.32 9.94
CA MET A 37 -5.64 -8.18 10.14
C MET A 37 -6.38 -8.35 8.81
N PRO A 38 -6.98 -9.51 8.52
CA PRO A 38 -7.82 -9.68 7.34
C PRO A 38 -9.17 -8.95 7.49
N TYR A 39 -9.92 -8.88 6.40
CA TYR A 39 -11.28 -8.29 6.31
C TYR A 39 -11.37 -6.84 6.81
N GLN A 40 -10.31 -6.05 6.59
CA GLN A 40 -10.34 -4.62 6.90
C GLN A 40 -11.18 -3.85 5.87
N SER A 41 -11.90 -2.84 6.34
CA SER A 41 -12.63 -1.92 5.48
C SER A 41 -11.72 -0.84 4.90
N ILE A 42 -12.15 -0.27 3.77
CA ILE A 42 -11.47 0.87 3.15
C ILE A 42 -11.35 2.07 4.10
N GLU A 43 -12.31 2.26 5.01
CA GLU A 43 -12.29 3.34 6.01
C GLU A 43 -11.09 3.26 6.95
N VAL A 44 -10.62 2.04 7.29
CA VAL A 44 -9.41 1.85 8.11
C VAL A 44 -8.20 2.42 7.37
N TRP A 45 -8.08 2.15 6.07
CA TRP A 45 -7.00 2.66 5.24
C TRP A 45 -7.10 4.16 5.00
N ARG A 46 -8.30 4.70 4.80
CA ARG A 46 -8.53 6.15 4.72
C ARG A 46 -8.06 6.86 6.00
N LYS A 47 -8.44 6.36 7.17
CA LYS A 47 -7.98 6.90 8.47
C LYS A 47 -6.46 6.84 8.60
N ARG A 48 -5.85 5.72 8.21
CA ARG A 48 -4.39 5.57 8.21
C ARG A 48 -3.73 6.57 7.27
N LEU A 49 -4.28 6.79 6.07
CA LEU A 49 -3.74 7.76 5.12
C LEU A 49 -3.80 9.18 5.70
N ALA A 50 -4.93 9.57 6.28
CA ALA A 50 -5.13 10.88 6.90
C ALA A 50 -4.22 11.14 8.11
N ALA A 51 -3.88 10.11 8.88
CA ALA A 51 -2.97 10.21 10.04
C ALA A 51 -1.47 10.30 9.66
N SER A 52 -1.13 10.39 8.37
CA SER A 52 0.26 10.41 7.92
C SER A 52 0.92 11.75 8.23
N THR A 53 2.15 11.72 8.74
CA THR A 53 3.00 12.90 8.94
C THR A 53 4.09 12.97 7.87
N GLU A 54 4.87 14.06 7.83
CA GLU A 54 6.05 14.15 6.94
C GLU A 54 7.10 13.06 7.21
N ARG A 55 7.09 12.50 8.43
CA ARG A 55 7.98 11.41 8.84
C ARG A 55 7.51 10.04 8.37
N HIS A 56 6.29 9.94 7.85
CA HIS A 56 5.69 8.70 7.36
C HIS A 56 5.58 8.75 5.85
N VAL A 57 6.30 7.87 5.16
CA VAL A 57 6.19 7.67 3.72
C VAL A 57 5.46 6.38 3.43
N LYS A 58 4.35 6.48 2.70
CA LYS A 58 3.54 5.34 2.26
C LYS A 58 3.58 5.27 0.75
N LEU A 59 4.04 4.15 0.21
CA LEU A 59 4.21 3.93 -1.22
C LEU A 59 3.33 2.76 -1.67
N VAL A 60 2.93 2.81 -2.92
CA VAL A 60 2.28 1.69 -3.62
C VAL A 60 3.08 1.36 -4.88
N ALA A 61 3.13 0.07 -5.21
CA ALA A 61 3.60 -0.42 -6.49
C ALA A 61 2.39 -0.68 -7.39
N LEU A 62 2.42 -0.15 -8.60
CA LEU A 62 1.36 -0.27 -9.59
C LEU A 62 1.85 -1.04 -10.83
N SER A 63 1.03 -1.97 -11.30
CA SER A 63 1.19 -2.61 -12.61
C SER A 63 -0.10 -2.42 -13.40
N GLY A 64 -0.04 -1.73 -14.54
CA GLY A 64 -1.25 -1.41 -15.32
C GLY A 64 -2.31 -0.59 -14.56
N GLY A 65 -1.91 0.15 -13.52
CA GLY A 65 -2.82 0.92 -12.65
C GLY A 65 -3.37 0.15 -11.44
N GLU A 66 -3.11 -1.15 -11.36
CA GLU A 66 -3.52 -1.98 -10.21
C GLU A 66 -2.45 -1.96 -9.12
N VAL A 67 -2.87 -1.84 -7.85
CA VAL A 67 -1.98 -1.93 -6.69
C VAL A 67 -1.55 -3.37 -6.49
N ILE A 68 -0.26 -3.65 -6.72
CA ILE A 68 0.35 -4.98 -6.53
C ILE A 68 1.24 -5.07 -5.29
N GLY A 69 1.45 -3.94 -4.59
CA GLY A 69 2.30 -3.89 -3.41
C GLY A 69 2.15 -2.58 -2.65
N SER A 70 2.48 -2.60 -1.36
CA SER A 70 2.44 -1.44 -0.48
C SER A 70 3.59 -1.49 0.51
N LEU A 71 4.20 -0.33 0.77
CA LEU A 71 5.31 -0.18 1.72
C LEU A 71 5.14 1.09 2.55
N GLY A 72 5.40 0.97 3.86
CA GLY A 72 5.48 2.10 4.78
C GLY A 72 6.91 2.26 5.30
N LEU A 73 7.39 3.50 5.32
CA LEU A 73 8.64 3.90 5.98
C LEU A 73 8.31 5.00 6.99
N GLU A 74 8.73 4.81 8.24
CA GLU A 74 8.50 5.75 9.32
C GLU A 74 9.83 6.13 9.98
N GLN A 75 10.09 7.44 10.08
CA GLN A 75 11.23 7.95 10.83
C GLN A 75 10.88 8.03 12.32
N TYR A 76 11.55 7.23 13.14
CA TYR A 76 11.43 7.28 14.60
C TYR A 76 12.03 8.58 15.18
N SER A 77 11.27 9.28 16.03
CA SER A 77 11.78 10.44 16.79
C SER A 77 12.51 9.97 18.04
N ARG A 78 13.74 10.46 18.26
CA ARG A 78 14.52 10.17 19.49
C ARG A 78 14.49 11.31 20.52
N SER A 79 13.70 12.35 20.25
CA SER A 79 13.54 13.56 21.06
C SER A 79 12.75 13.33 22.33
#